data_AF-U4TPN5-F1
#
_entry.id   AF-U4TPN5-F1
#
_cell.length_a   1.000
_cell.length_b   1.000
_cell.length_c   1.000
_cell.angle_alpha   90.00
_cell.angle_beta   90.00
_cell.angle_gamma   90.00
#
_symmetry.space_group_name_H-M   'P 1'
#
loop_
_entity.id
_entity.type
_entity.pdbx_description
1 polymer ?
#
loop_
_entity_poly.entity_id
_entity_poly.type
_entity_poly.pdbx_seq_one_letter_code
_entity_poly.pdbx_strand_id
1 'polypeptide(L)'
;MSYYVWLEAHLRDADEWIKMPDTDANITYNLAEMFLALPCGTPYQWQGTKASDLLPKLEASLTELRISPNNYRKYEMSNGWGTIKGMQRFLQSVRTLCRSYPFAVWRSDGSMR
;
A
#
# COMPACT_ATOMS: atom_id res chain seq x y z
N MET A 1 -11.74 8.05 8.03
CA MET A 1 -10.31 7.86 8.33
C MET A 1 -9.66 7.06 7.21
N SER A 2 -8.40 7.33 6.88
CA SER A 2 -7.67 6.69 5.77
C SER A 2 -6.22 6.42 6.14
N TYR A 3 -5.66 5.37 5.58
CA TYR A 3 -4.21 5.26 5.44
C TYR A 3 -3.72 6.31 4.44
N TYR A 4 -2.59 6.95 4.75
CA TYR A 4 -1.88 7.86 3.86
C TYR A 4 -0.41 7.48 3.83
N VAL A 5 0.12 7.22 2.64
CA VAL A 5 1.49 6.78 2.45
C VAL A 5 2.17 7.50 1.29
N TRP A 6 3.50 7.61 1.37
CA TRP A 6 4.35 8.18 0.33
C TRP A 6 5.72 7.49 0.32
N LEU A 7 6.57 7.83 -0.65
CA LEU A 7 7.94 7.32 -0.75
C LEU A 7 8.95 8.43 -0.48
N GLU A 8 10.02 8.08 0.23
CA GLU A 8 11.19 8.95 0.44
C GLU A 8 12.47 8.26 0.00
N ALA A 9 13.40 9.01 -0.59
CA ALA A 9 14.76 8.55 -0.87
C ALA A 9 15.76 9.20 0.09
N HIS A 10 16.79 8.45 0.48
CA HIS A 10 17.90 8.95 1.28
C HIS A 10 19.05 9.38 0.38
N LEU A 11 19.40 10.66 0.43
CA LEU A 11 20.59 11.22 -0.21
C LEU A 11 21.79 11.00 0.71
N ARG A 12 22.56 9.94 0.45
CA ARG A 12 23.65 9.51 1.34
C ARG A 12 24.71 10.57 1.59
N ASP A 13 25.04 11.38 0.58
CA ASP A 13 26.10 12.38 0.69
C ASP A 13 25.69 13.60 1.54
N ALA A 14 24.38 13.85 1.67
CA ALA A 14 23.83 14.95 2.46
C ALA A 14 23.20 14.50 3.79
N ASP A 15 23.06 13.19 4.00
CA ASP A 15 22.25 12.58 5.07
C ASP A 15 20.81 13.11 5.14
N GLU A 16 20.21 13.38 3.97
CA GLU A 16 18.86 13.96 3.87
C GLU A 16 17.85 12.96 3.31
N TRP A 17 16.60 13.08 3.77
CA TRP A 17 15.46 12.34 3.23
C TRP A 17 14.60 13.26 2.38
N ILE A 18 14.34 12.87 1.15
CA ILE A 18 13.54 13.65 0.21
C ILE A 18 12.30 12.85 -0.18
N LYS A 19 11.13 13.46 -0.03
CA LYS A 19 9.87 12.93 -0.54
C LYS A 19 9.90 12.86 -2.06
N MET A 20 9.59 11.69 -2.61
CA MET A 20 9.51 11.50 -4.05
C MET A 20 8.25 12.17 -4.63
N PRO A 21 8.35 12.79 -5.83
CA PRO A 21 7.22 13.49 -6.44
C PRO A 21 6.10 12.53 -6.83
N ASP A 22 4.85 12.98 -6.66
CA ASP A 22 3.63 12.26 -7.05
C ASP A 22 3.50 10.85 -6.45
N THR A 23 3.99 10.66 -5.21
CA THR A 23 3.95 9.36 -4.52
C THR A 23 2.88 9.24 -3.44
N ASP A 24 2.08 10.28 -3.24
CA ASP A 24 0.98 10.26 -2.28
C ASP A 24 -0.09 9.25 -2.71
N ALA A 25 -0.37 8.29 -1.82
CA ALA A 25 -1.43 7.31 -2.01
C ALA A 25 -2.25 7.18 -0.72
N ASN A 26 -3.57 7.20 -0.87
CA ASN A 26 -4.49 7.09 0.25
C ASN A 26 -5.58 6.05 0.01
N ILE A 27 -6.01 5.40 1.08
CA ILE A 27 -7.12 4.44 1.04
C ILE A 27 -7.84 4.40 2.38
N THR A 28 -9.15 4.15 2.37
CA THR A 28 -9.97 4.10 3.59
C THR A 28 -9.50 3.03 4.58
N TYR A 29 -9.56 3.34 5.88
CA TYR A 29 -9.27 2.38 6.95
C TYR A 29 -10.28 1.23 7.00
N ASN A 30 -11.46 1.39 6.40
CA ASN A 30 -12.47 0.32 6.29
C ASN A 30 -11.93 -0.96 5.63
N LEU A 31 -10.80 -0.88 4.93
CA LEU A 31 -10.14 -2.02 4.30
C LEU A 31 -9.08 -2.70 5.19
N ALA A 32 -8.95 -2.31 6.47
CA ALA A 32 -7.93 -2.85 7.38
C ALA A 32 -7.97 -4.39 7.46
N GLU A 33 -9.15 -4.99 7.68
CA GLU A 33 -9.32 -6.46 7.74
C GLU A 33 -8.97 -7.14 6.41
N MET A 34 -9.27 -6.49 5.27
CA MET A 34 -8.88 -7.00 3.95
C MET A 34 -7.36 -6.95 3.77
N PHE A 35 -6.70 -5.87 4.22
CA PHE A 35 -5.23 -5.79 4.21
C PHE A 35 -4.59 -6.86 5.09
N LEU A 36 -5.11 -7.09 6.30
CA LEU A 36 -4.60 -8.13 7.21
C LEU A 36 -4.72 -9.54 6.62
N ALA A 37 -5.71 -9.77 5.76
CA ALA A 37 -5.88 -11.03 5.05
C ALA A 37 -4.99 -11.16 3.80
N LEU A 38 -4.35 -10.09 3.34
CA LEU A 38 -3.53 -10.07 2.12
C LEU A 38 -2.03 -10.14 2.45
N PRO A 39 -1.21 -10.78 1.58
CA PRO A 39 0.24 -10.87 1.75
C PRO A 39 0.97 -9.52 1.91
N CYS A 40 0.44 -8.44 1.34
CA CYS A 40 1.04 -7.11 1.43
C CYS A 40 0.95 -6.50 2.83
N GLY A 41 0.04 -6.95 3.68
CA GLY A 41 -0.20 -6.34 4.98
C GLY A 41 -0.75 -4.91 4.87
N THR A 42 -0.90 -4.25 6.00
CA THR A 42 -1.47 -2.89 6.06
C THR A 42 -0.46 -1.83 5.64
N PRO A 43 -0.90 -0.67 5.11
CA PRO A 43 0.00 0.44 4.79
C PRO A 43 0.90 0.91 5.95
N TYR A 44 0.45 0.76 7.20
CA TYR A 44 1.27 1.03 8.38
C TYR A 44 2.49 0.11 8.48
N GLN A 45 2.32 -1.19 8.17
CA GLN A 45 3.40 -2.17 8.19
C GLN A 45 4.45 -1.92 7.09
N TRP A 46 4.15 -1.09 6.10
CA TRP A 46 5.08 -0.75 5.03
C TRP A 46 6.10 0.29 5.48
N GLN A 47 5.83 1.03 6.56
CA GLN A 47 6.73 2.05 7.11
C GLN A 47 8.17 1.55 7.20
N GLY A 48 9.10 2.27 6.57
CA GLY A 48 10.52 1.92 6.61
C GLY A 48 10.94 0.80 5.65
N THR A 49 10.00 0.16 4.96
CA THR A 49 10.29 -0.89 3.96
C THR A 49 10.67 -0.26 2.62
N LYS A 50 11.67 -0.84 1.95
CA LYS A 50 12.06 -0.42 0.59
C LYS A 50 10.97 -0.80 -0.40
N ALA A 51 10.73 0.04 -1.41
CA ALA A 51 9.69 -0.19 -2.41
C ALA A 51 9.86 -1.54 -3.15
N SER A 52 11.11 -1.90 -3.49
CA SER A 52 11.43 -3.20 -4.09
C SER A 52 11.14 -4.40 -3.18
N ASP A 53 11.25 -4.26 -1.86
CA ASP A 53 10.96 -5.34 -0.91
C ASP A 53 9.44 -5.54 -0.72
N LEU A 54 8.64 -4.48 -0.89
CA LEU A 54 7.18 -4.56 -0.84
C LEU A 54 6.58 -5.13 -2.14
N LEU A 55 7.24 -4.91 -3.28
CA LEU A 55 6.73 -5.25 -4.61
C LEU A 55 6.25 -6.71 -4.75
N PRO A 56 7.00 -7.75 -4.34
CA PRO A 56 6.54 -9.15 -4.44
C PRO A 56 5.25 -9.41 -3.66
N LYS A 57 5.10 -8.78 -2.49
CA LYS A 57 3.89 -8.95 -1.64
C LYS A 57 2.66 -8.29 -2.28
N LEU A 58 2.85 -7.15 -2.95
CA LEU A 58 1.78 -6.50 -3.71
C LEU A 58 1.34 -7.35 -4.90
N GLU A 59 2.28 -7.95 -5.62
CA GLU A 59 1.98 -8.83 -6.76
C GLU A 59 1.25 -10.10 -6.34
N ALA A 60 1.65 -10.70 -5.22
CA ALA A 60 0.93 -11.81 -4.60
C ALA A 60 -0.50 -11.40 -4.21
N SER A 61 -0.67 -10.27 -3.51
CA SER A 61 -1.98 -9.75 -3.09
C SER A 61 -2.91 -9.46 -4.27
N LEU A 62 -2.39 -8.82 -5.33
CA LEU A 62 -3.15 -8.58 -6.56
C LEU A 62 -3.55 -9.87 -7.25
N THR A 63 -2.68 -10.88 -7.24
CA THR A 63 -2.98 -12.20 -7.79
C THR A 63 -4.09 -12.87 -6.99
N GLU A 64 -4.03 -12.87 -5.66
CA GLU A 64 -5.06 -13.44 -4.79
C GLU A 64 -6.43 -12.80 -4.99
N LEU A 65 -6.50 -11.45 -5.03
CA LEU A 65 -7.74 -10.73 -5.29
C LEU A 65 -8.32 -11.04 -6.68
N ARG A 66 -7.47 -11.41 -7.65
CA ARG A 66 -7.90 -11.77 -9.01
C ARG A 66 -8.42 -13.20 -9.08
N ILE A 67 -7.74 -14.16 -8.46
CA ILE A 67 -8.06 -15.59 -8.57
C ILE A 67 -9.12 -16.04 -7.57
N SER A 68 -9.26 -15.36 -6.43
CA SER A 68 -10.16 -15.76 -5.34
C SER A 68 -10.94 -14.58 -4.73
N PRO A 69 -11.60 -13.72 -5.54
CA PRO A 69 -12.30 -12.54 -5.03
C PRO A 69 -13.40 -12.89 -4.01
N ASN A 70 -14.04 -14.06 -4.12
CA ASN A 70 -15.08 -14.48 -3.20
C ASN A 70 -14.58 -14.65 -1.75
N ASN A 71 -13.30 -15.03 -1.55
CA ASN A 71 -12.71 -15.15 -0.21
C ASN A 71 -12.62 -13.80 0.50
N TYR A 72 -12.60 -12.72 -0.28
CA TYR A 72 -12.43 -11.35 0.20
C TYR A 72 -13.74 -10.55 0.24
N ARG A 73 -14.83 -11.07 -0.35
CA ARG A 73 -16.13 -10.37 -0.40
C ARG A 73 -16.69 -10.09 1.00
N LYS A 74 -16.39 -10.95 1.97
CA LYS A 74 -16.78 -10.78 3.39
C LYS A 74 -16.17 -9.52 4.04
N TYR A 75 -15.10 -8.97 3.47
CA TYR A 75 -14.46 -7.74 3.94
C TYR A 75 -14.98 -6.48 3.21
N GLU A 76 -15.85 -6.62 2.21
CA GLU A 76 -16.45 -5.45 1.56
C GLU A 76 -17.48 -4.79 2.48
N MET A 77 -17.42 -3.47 2.57
CA MET A 77 -18.40 -2.71 3.35
C MET A 77 -19.66 -2.42 2.52
N SER A 78 -20.83 -2.60 3.14
CA SER A 78 -22.14 -2.37 2.52
C SER A 78 -22.39 -0.90 2.14
N ASN A 79 -21.68 0.04 2.74
CA ASN A 79 -21.80 1.48 2.49
C ASN A 79 -21.04 1.97 1.25
N GLY A 80 -20.41 1.07 0.48
CA GLY A 80 -19.66 1.39 -0.73
C GLY A 80 -18.22 1.88 -0.50
N TRP A 81 -17.80 2.10 0.75
CA TRP A 81 -16.44 2.50 1.11
C TRP A 81 -15.62 1.31 1.57
N GLY A 82 -14.71 0.85 0.71
CA GLY A 82 -13.87 -0.31 0.98
C GLY A 82 -14.38 -1.53 0.22
N THR A 83 -14.11 -1.53 -1.09
CA THR A 83 -14.46 -2.61 -2.01
C THR A 83 -13.20 -3.31 -2.49
N ILE A 84 -13.34 -4.56 -2.94
CA ILE A 84 -12.25 -5.31 -3.59
C ILE A 84 -11.72 -4.52 -4.78
N LYS A 85 -12.60 -3.91 -5.57
CA LYS A 85 -12.21 -3.10 -6.73
C LYS A 85 -11.40 -1.86 -6.31
N GLY A 86 -11.78 -1.21 -5.22
CA GLY A 86 -11.04 -0.10 -4.63
C GLY A 86 -9.64 -0.54 -4.17
N MET A 87 -9.57 -1.67 -3.45
CA MET A 87 -8.31 -2.28 -3.03
C MET A 87 -7.40 -2.59 -4.22
N GLN A 88 -7.90 -3.28 -5.25
CA GLN A 88 -7.13 -3.62 -6.44
C GLN A 88 -6.55 -2.39 -7.13
N ARG A 89 -7.34 -1.31 -7.29
CA ARG A 89 -6.87 -0.05 -7.88
C ARG A 89 -5.76 0.58 -7.05
N PHE A 90 -5.93 0.63 -5.74
CA PHE A 90 -4.92 1.17 -4.84
C PHE A 90 -3.61 0.36 -4.91
N LEU A 91 -3.68 -0.97 -4.74
CA LEU A 91 -2.50 -1.84 -4.83
C LEU A 91 -1.82 -1.75 -6.20
N GLN A 92 -2.60 -1.55 -7.28
CA GLN A 92 -2.07 -1.34 -8.62
C GLN A 92 -1.26 -0.03 -8.72
N SER A 93 -1.73 1.06 -8.11
CA SER A 93 -1.00 2.32 -8.03
C SER A 93 0.28 2.18 -7.20
N VAL A 94 0.19 1.56 -6.02
CA VAL A 94 1.34 1.29 -5.14
C VAL A 94 2.38 0.41 -5.84
N ARG A 95 1.96 -0.60 -6.61
CA ARG A 95 2.84 -1.43 -7.44
C ARG A 95 3.60 -0.60 -8.48
N THR A 96 2.92 0.33 -9.14
CA THR A 96 3.56 1.25 -10.10
C THR A 96 4.61 2.10 -9.42
N LEU A 97 4.30 2.67 -8.25
CA LEU A 97 5.26 3.45 -7.46
C LEU A 97 6.48 2.63 -7.04
N CYS A 98 6.30 1.38 -6.62
CA CYS A 98 7.41 0.48 -6.30
C CYS A 98 8.34 0.24 -7.49
N ARG A 99 7.79 0.17 -8.71
CA ARG A 99 8.57 0.00 -9.94
C ARG A 99 9.28 1.28 -10.37
N SER A 100 8.66 2.45 -10.17
CA SER A 100 9.25 3.74 -10.50
C SER A 100 10.38 4.14 -9.55
N TYR A 101 10.26 3.81 -8.26
CA TYR A 101 11.21 4.20 -7.22
C TYR A 101 11.65 3.01 -6.36
N PRO A 102 12.33 1.99 -6.95
CA PRO A 102 12.60 0.72 -6.28
C PRO A 102 13.51 0.83 -5.05
N PHE A 103 14.28 1.92 -4.93
CA PHE A 103 15.20 2.15 -3.81
C PHE A 103 14.65 3.11 -2.75
N ALA A 104 13.51 3.76 -3.02
CA ALA A 104 12.86 4.60 -2.04
C ALA A 104 12.20 3.76 -0.94
N VAL A 105 11.91 4.40 0.18
CA VAL A 105 11.39 3.79 1.40
C VAL A 105 9.99 4.33 1.67
N TRP A 106 9.07 3.44 2.03
CA TRP A 106 7.70 3.82 2.36
C TRP A 106 7.62 4.58 3.69
N ARG A 107 6.75 5.58 3.69
CA ARG A 107 6.37 6.38 4.84
C ARG A 107 4.86 6.44 4.97
N SER A 108 4.41 6.68 6.19
CA SER A 108 3.03 6.83 6.58
C SER A 108 2.93 7.96 7.59
N ASP A 109 1.76 8.60 7.66
CA ASP A 109 1.49 9.68 8.60
C ASP A 109 1.38 9.22 10.06
N GLY A 110 1.57 7.92 10.34
CA GLY A 110 1.56 7.33 11.68
C GLY A 110 0.22 7.43 12.39
N SER A 111 -0.85 7.81 11.70
CA SER A 111 -2.15 8.13 12.30
C SER A 111 -2.85 6.93 12.95
N MET A 112 -2.40 5.70 12.70
CA MET A 112 -3.02 4.47 13.21
C MET A 112 -1.95 3.42 13.49
N ARG A 113 -1.53 3.36 14.76
CA ARG A 113 -0.80 2.23 15.37
C ARG A 113 -1.78 1.23 15.96
#